data_AF-A0A7K0CVL6-F1
#
_entry.id   AF-A0A7K0CVL6-F1
#
_cell.length_a   1.000
_cell.length_b   1.000
_cell.length_c   1.000
_cell.angle_alpha   90.00
_cell.angle_beta   90.00
_cell.angle_gamma   90.00
#
_symmetry.space_group_name_H-M   'P 1'
#
loop_
_entity.id
_entity.type
_entity.pdbx_description
1 polymer ?
#
loop_
_entity_poly.entity_id
_entity_poly.type
_entity_poly.pdbx_seq_one_letter_code
_entity_poly.pdbx_strand_id
1 'polypeptide(L)'
;MLKADIDQLNKVATVLGNASKAIGELKVRGVSDHIGDALPGCVVAQSCSQAGEFIEGAYQRVTGRLDQVGQKVTQTAKDLQTTDADFAKAMHELDVRHLGGK
;
A
#
# COMPACT_ATOMS: atom_id res chain seq x y z
N MET A 1 4.96 21.58 4.25
CA MET A 1 6.00 20.51 4.26
C MET A 1 6.89 20.72 3.05
N LEU A 2 8.19 20.40 3.07
CA LEU A 2 9.05 20.67 1.90
C LEU A 2 8.76 19.67 0.78
N LYS A 3 9.03 20.06 -0.48
CA LYS A 3 8.93 19.13 -1.63
C LYS A 3 9.74 17.85 -1.42
N ALA A 4 10.91 17.97 -0.78
CA ALA A 4 11.74 16.83 -0.41
C ALA A 4 10.99 15.83 0.47
N ASP A 5 10.19 16.30 1.43
CA ASP A 5 9.41 15.43 2.32
C ASP A 5 8.29 14.72 1.55
N ILE A 6 7.58 15.42 0.65
CA ILE A 6 6.56 14.84 -0.23
C ILE A 6 7.17 13.75 -1.13
N ASP A 7 8.34 14.03 -1.70
CA ASP A 7 9.06 13.08 -2.54
C ASP A 7 9.49 11.82 -1.74
N GLN A 8 9.85 11.97 -0.45
CA GLN A 8 10.15 10.82 0.43
C GLN A 8 8.90 10.02 0.79
N LEU A 9 7.77 10.67 1.05
CA LEU A 9 6.49 9.97 1.29
C LEU A 9 6.09 9.13 0.06
N ASN A 10 6.22 9.68 -1.14
CA ASN A 10 5.93 8.95 -2.38
C ASN A 10 6.88 7.75 -2.58
N LYS A 11 8.16 7.86 -2.19
CA LYS A 11 9.09 6.72 -2.18
C LYS A 11 8.66 5.63 -1.21
N VAL A 12 8.24 6.00 0.00
CA VAL A 12 7.73 5.03 0.99
C VAL A 12 6.53 4.28 0.43
N ALA A 13 5.56 4.99 -0.16
CA ALA A 13 4.39 4.35 -0.79
C ALA A 13 4.79 3.37 -1.92
N THR A 14 5.79 3.74 -2.73
CA THR A 14 6.33 2.88 -3.79
C THR A 14 6.98 1.61 -3.23
N VAL A 15 7.79 1.73 -2.18
CA VAL A 15 8.44 0.58 -1.53
C VAL A 15 7.39 -0.37 -0.95
N LEU A 16 6.35 0.16 -0.29
CA LEU A 16 5.25 -0.64 0.24
C LEU A 16 4.49 -1.38 -0.86
N GLY A 17 4.21 -0.70 -1.98
CA GLY A 17 3.58 -1.33 -3.15
C GLY A 17 4.43 -2.44 -3.78
N ASN A 18 5.74 -2.23 -3.89
CA ASN A 18 6.67 -3.24 -4.40
C ASN A 18 6.74 -4.47 -3.48
N ALA A 19 6.80 -4.25 -2.16
CA ALA A 19 6.79 -5.33 -1.18
C ALA A 19 5.46 -6.11 -1.21
N SER A 20 4.33 -5.40 -1.31
CA SER A 20 3.00 -6.00 -1.46
C SER A 20 2.94 -6.91 -2.69
N LYS A 21 3.42 -6.43 -3.85
CA LYS A 21 3.48 -7.22 -5.08
C LYS A 21 4.35 -8.47 -4.93
N ALA A 22 5.58 -8.31 -4.41
CA ALA A 22 6.50 -9.43 -4.23
C ALA A 22 5.93 -10.51 -3.30
N ILE A 23 5.23 -10.13 -2.24
CA ILE A 23 4.56 -11.09 -1.32
C ILE A 23 3.36 -11.75 -2.01
N GLY A 24 2.55 -10.99 -2.77
CA GLY A 24 1.38 -11.53 -3.48
C GLY A 24 1.71 -12.54 -4.60
N GLU A 25 2.93 -12.49 -5.10
CA GLU A 25 3.48 -13.44 -6.08
C GLU A 25 3.89 -14.79 -5.44
N LEU A 26 4.03 -14.87 -4.11
CA LEU A 26 4.33 -16.12 -3.42
C LEU A 26 3.11 -17.07 -3.49
N LYS A 27 3.26 -18.18 -4.23
CA LYS A 27 2.23 -19.23 -4.36
C LYS A 27 2.63 -20.46 -3.55
N VAL A 28 2.11 -20.55 -2.32
CA VAL A 28 2.36 -21.67 -1.42
C VAL A 28 1.39 -22.82 -1.69
N ARG A 29 0.13 -22.51 -2.03
CA ARG A 29 -0.90 -23.51 -2.32
C ARG A 29 -0.56 -24.33 -3.55
N GLY A 30 0.02 -23.67 -4.56
CA GLY A 30 0.56 -24.35 -5.74
C GLY A 30 1.57 -25.44 -5.41
N VAL A 31 2.36 -25.28 -4.34
CA VAL A 31 3.33 -26.29 -3.90
C VAL A 31 2.69 -27.32 -2.96
N SER A 32 1.86 -26.88 -2.01
CA SER A 32 1.24 -27.79 -1.03
C SER A 32 0.23 -28.75 -1.65
N ASP A 33 -0.47 -28.34 -2.70
CA ASP A 33 -1.48 -29.17 -3.37
C ASP A 33 -0.84 -30.40 -4.06
N HIS A 34 0.41 -30.28 -4.53
CA HIS A 34 1.16 -31.41 -5.09
C HIS A 34 1.48 -32.52 -4.07
N ILE A 35 1.45 -32.21 -2.77
CA ILE A 35 1.63 -33.22 -1.71
C ILE A 35 0.40 -34.14 -1.66
N GLY A 36 -0.79 -33.61 -1.93
CA GLY A 36 -2.03 -34.38 -2.07
C GLY A 36 -1.94 -35.42 -3.18
N ASP A 37 -1.42 -35.02 -4.35
CA ASP A 37 -1.23 -35.89 -5.49
C ASP A 37 -0.20 -37.00 -5.22
N ALA A 38 0.88 -36.65 -4.50
CA ALA A 38 1.95 -37.59 -4.17
C ALA A 38 1.56 -38.59 -3.07
N LEU A 39 0.62 -38.24 -2.19
CA LEU A 39 0.20 -39.04 -1.03
C LEU A 39 -1.33 -39.18 -0.92
N PRO A 40 -1.99 -39.88 -1.88
CA PRO A 40 -3.45 -40.01 -1.89
C PRO A 40 -3.98 -40.68 -0.63
N GLY A 41 -4.98 -40.08 0.01
CA GLY A 41 -5.61 -40.61 1.24
C GLY A 41 -4.80 -40.41 2.52
N CYS A 42 -3.63 -39.77 2.45
CA CYS A 42 -2.84 -39.46 3.64
C CYS A 42 -3.38 -38.21 4.35
N VAL A 43 -3.65 -38.32 5.66
CA VAL A 43 -4.11 -37.20 6.51
C VAL A 43 -3.09 -36.05 6.54
N VAL A 44 -1.79 -36.38 6.46
CA VAL A 44 -0.72 -35.38 6.42
C VAL A 44 -0.85 -34.50 5.17
N ALA A 45 -1.24 -35.07 4.03
CA ALA A 45 -1.40 -34.31 2.79
C ALA A 45 -2.54 -33.29 2.88
N GLN A 46 -3.66 -33.66 3.52
CA GLN A 46 -4.75 -32.72 3.81
C GLN A 46 -4.29 -31.58 4.73
N SER A 47 -3.50 -31.90 5.75
CA SER A 47 -2.94 -30.90 6.68
C SER A 47 -1.98 -29.95 5.97
N CYS A 48 -1.18 -30.44 5.02
CA CYS A 48 -0.30 -29.61 4.20
C CYS A 48 -1.07 -28.66 3.27
N SER A 49 -2.13 -29.12 2.60
CA SER A 49 -2.96 -28.25 1.75
C SER A 49 -3.65 -27.15 2.57
N GLN A 50 -4.21 -27.50 3.74
CA GLN A 50 -4.81 -26.54 4.65
C GLN A 50 -3.78 -25.53 5.21
N ALA A 51 -2.57 -25.98 5.53
CA ALA A 51 -1.49 -25.09 5.92
C ALA A 51 -1.11 -24.12 4.78
N GLY A 52 -1.06 -24.59 3.54
CA GLY A 52 -0.82 -23.76 2.36
C GLY A 52 -1.88 -22.67 2.20
N GLU A 53 -3.16 -23.00 2.38
CA GLU A 53 -4.26 -22.04 2.37
C GLU A 53 -4.12 -20.97 3.47
N PHE A 54 -3.80 -21.38 4.70
CA PHE A 54 -3.61 -20.43 5.79
C PHE A 54 -2.43 -19.49 5.59
N ILE A 55 -1.32 -20.01 5.04
CA ILE A 55 -0.14 -19.20 4.75
C ILE A 55 -0.46 -18.17 3.64
N GLU A 56 -1.11 -18.58 2.54
CA GLU A 56 -1.50 -17.64 1.49
C GLU A 56 -2.51 -16.60 2.00
N GLY A 57 -3.48 -17.01 2.82
CA GLY A 57 -4.41 -16.08 3.46
C GLY A 57 -3.67 -15.09 4.38
N ALA A 58 -2.61 -15.51 5.06
CA ALA A 58 -1.77 -14.60 5.85
C ALA A 58 -1.00 -13.61 4.97
N TYR A 59 -0.45 -14.06 3.84
CA TYR A 59 0.19 -13.18 2.86
C TYR A 59 -0.78 -12.14 2.32
N GLN A 60 -1.99 -12.53 1.95
CA GLN A 60 -3.04 -11.59 1.50
C GLN A 60 -3.39 -10.53 2.54
N ARG A 61 -3.43 -10.90 3.83
CA ARG A 61 -3.64 -9.91 4.91
C ARG A 61 -2.47 -8.94 5.03
N VAL A 62 -1.23 -9.40 4.84
CA VAL A 62 -0.04 -8.55 4.88
C VAL A 62 -0.03 -7.59 3.69
N THR A 63 -0.24 -8.08 2.47
CA THR A 63 -0.30 -7.25 1.26
C THR A 63 -1.39 -6.19 1.36
N GLY A 64 -2.59 -6.56 1.81
CA GLY A 64 -3.68 -5.61 2.04
C GLY A 64 -3.32 -4.51 3.04
N ARG A 65 -2.58 -4.83 4.11
CA ARG A 65 -2.11 -3.80 5.07
C ARG A 65 -1.04 -2.90 4.46
N LEU A 66 -0.11 -3.44 3.69
CA LEU A 66 0.92 -2.66 2.99
C LEU A 66 0.27 -1.68 2.00
N ASP A 67 -0.72 -2.15 1.24
CA ASP A 67 -1.47 -1.33 0.29
C ASP A 67 -2.24 -0.21 1.00
N GLN A 68 -2.94 -0.52 2.09
CA GLN A 68 -3.65 0.48 2.89
C GLN A 68 -2.72 1.57 3.44
N VAL A 69 -1.53 1.20 3.94
CA VAL A 69 -0.56 2.17 4.43
C VAL A 69 -0.01 3.00 3.26
N GLY A 70 0.36 2.38 2.14
CA GLY A 70 0.84 3.08 0.96
C GLY A 70 -0.18 4.07 0.39
N GLN A 71 -1.47 3.70 0.37
CA GLN A 71 -2.56 4.58 -0.04
C GLN A 71 -2.70 5.79 0.90
N LYS A 72 -2.68 5.56 2.22
CA LYS A 72 -2.74 6.66 3.22
C LYS A 72 -1.55 7.61 3.07
N VAL A 73 -0.34 7.08 2.89
CA VAL A 73 0.88 7.88 2.67
C VAL A 73 0.76 8.73 1.39
N THR A 74 0.28 8.13 0.30
CA THR A 74 0.06 8.85 -0.98
C THR A 74 -1.00 9.94 -0.83
N GLN A 75 -2.09 9.64 -0.09
CA GLN A 75 -3.15 10.63 0.15
C GLN A 75 -2.62 11.80 0.97
N THR A 76 -1.89 11.54 2.05
CA THR A 76 -1.26 12.60 2.85
C THR A 76 -0.28 13.42 2.02
N ALA A 77 0.52 12.79 1.15
CA ALA A 77 1.42 13.51 0.26
C ALA A 77 0.66 14.44 -0.71
N LYS A 78 -0.47 13.99 -1.26
CA LYS A 78 -1.35 14.82 -2.11
C LYS A 78 -1.99 15.96 -1.33
N ASP A 79 -2.55 15.68 -0.15
CA ASP A 79 -3.18 16.68 0.69
C ASP A 79 -2.18 17.78 1.09
N LEU A 80 -0.93 17.38 1.39
CA LEU A 80 0.15 18.31 1.72
C LEU A 80 0.70 19.06 0.50
N GLN A 81 0.65 18.46 -0.70
CA GLN A 81 0.98 19.14 -1.94
C GLN A 81 -0.04 20.23 -2.27
N THR A 82 -1.32 19.99 -1.94
CA THR A 82 -2.40 20.98 -2.04
C THR A 82 -2.20 22.14 -1.04
N THR A 83 -1.48 21.94 0.07
CA THR A 83 -1.24 22.99 1.06
C THR A 83 0.00 23.84 0.74
N ASP A 84 -0.27 25.00 0.12
CA ASP A 84 0.38 26.32 0.22
C ASP A 84 0.26 27.03 -1.13
N ALA A 85 0.53 26.31 -2.22
CA ALA A 85 0.37 26.82 -3.58
C ALA A 85 -1.09 26.94 -3.99
N ASP A 86 -1.93 25.94 -3.69
CA ASP A 86 -3.36 26.01 -3.99
C ASP A 86 -4.10 26.94 -3.02
N PHE A 87 -3.62 27.06 -1.77
CA PHE A 87 -4.10 28.09 -0.85
C PHE A 87 -3.73 29.50 -1.32
N ALA A 88 -2.47 29.74 -1.70
CA ALA A 88 -2.03 31.03 -2.25
C ALA A 88 -2.81 31.37 -3.53
N LYS A 89 -3.01 30.39 -4.42
CA LYS A 89 -3.81 30.55 -5.64
C LYS A 89 -5.28 30.85 -5.33
N ALA A 90 -5.92 30.13 -4.40
CA ALA A 90 -7.29 30.40 -3.98
C ALA A 90 -7.45 31.77 -3.28
N MET A 91 -6.48 32.19 -2.46
CA MET A 91 -6.46 33.52 -1.83
C MET A 91 -6.23 34.63 -2.87
N HIS A 92 -5.44 34.37 -3.91
CA HIS A 92 -5.21 35.30 -5.02
C HIS A 92 -6.43 35.40 -5.96
N GLU A 93 -7.18 34.30 -6.12
CA GLU A 93 -8.47 34.25 -6.82
C GLU A 93 -9.60 34.96 -6.05
N LEU A 94 -9.49 35.07 -4.72
CA LEU A 94 -10.45 35.76 -3.85
C LEU A 94 -10.20 37.29 -3.72
N ASP A 95 -9.20 37.85 -4.42
CA ASP A 95 -8.85 39.29 -4.48
C ASP A 95 -8.83 40.01 -3.12
N VAL A 96 -8.24 39.41 -2.08
CA VAL A 96 -7.95 40.12 -0.82
C VAL A 96 -6.71 41.00 -1.03
N ARG A 97 -6.93 42.21 -1.56
CA ARG A 97 -5.91 43.28 -1.54
C ARG A 97 -5.88 43.88 -0.14
N HIS A 98 -4.68 44.04 0.43
CA HIS A 98 -4.47 44.87 1.61
C HIS A 98 -5.07 46.26 1.37
N LEU A 99 -6.21 46.54 2.00
CA LEU A 99 -6.78 47.88 2.10
C LEU A 99 -6.08 48.61 3.25
N GLY A 100 -4.90 49.15 2.97
CA GLY A 100 -4.24 50.18 3.75
C GLY A 100 -3.12 50.75 2.88
N GLY A 101 -2.86 52.04 2.80
CA GLY A 101 -3.47 53.20 3.40
C GLY A 101 -2.53 54.36 3.05
N LYS A 102 -3.08 55.36 2.35
CA LYS A 102 -2.46 56.58 1.77
C LYS A 102 -1.66 56.41 0.48
#